data_AF-A0A538G9B3-F1
#
_entry.id   AF-A0A538G9B3-F1
#
_cell.length_a   1.000
_cell.length_b   1.000
_cell.length_c   1.000
_cell.angle_alpha   90.00
_cell.angle_beta   90.00
_cell.angle_gamma   90.00
#
_symmetry.space_group_name_H-M   'P 1'
#
loop_
_entity.id
_entity.type
_entity.pdbx_description
1 polymer ?
#
loop_
_entity_poly.entity_id
_entity_poly.type
_entity_poly.pdbx_seq_one_letter_code
_entity_poly.pdbx_strand_id
1 'polypeptide(L)'
;MSGKLTVVSHPLVQHKLSYLRDQETPTVHFRKLANEVTLLLTYEATKDLPTEPVEIETPLEQMVAERISGKKVAVCPVLRAG
;
A
#
# COMPACT_ATOMS: atom_id res chain seq x y z
N MET A 1 -9.51 -18.15 18.67
CA MET A 1 -8.27 -17.51 18.21
C MET A 1 -8.59 -16.08 17.81
N SER A 2 -8.14 -15.08 18.57
CA SER A 2 -8.36 -13.68 18.21
C SER A 2 -7.31 -13.30 17.16
N GLY A 3 -7.74 -13.06 15.92
CA GLY A 3 -6.84 -12.59 14.86
C GLY A 3 -6.31 -11.18 15.17
N LYS A 4 -5.06 -10.90 14.78
CA LYS A 4 -4.50 -9.55 14.83
C LYS A 4 -5.20 -8.69 13.79
N LEU A 5 -5.90 -7.64 14.22
CA LEU A 5 -6.59 -6.67 13.37
C LEU A 5 -5.86 -5.33 13.43
N THR A 6 -5.46 -4.80 12.27
CA THR A 6 -4.92 -3.44 12.15
C THR A 6 -5.97 -2.57 11.45
N VAL A 7 -6.46 -1.53 12.14
CA VAL A 7 -7.41 -0.56 11.55
C VAL A 7 -6.63 0.66 11.08
N VAL A 8 -6.65 0.93 9.77
CA VAL A 8 -5.97 2.09 9.19
C VAL A 8 -6.87 3.33 9.28
N SER A 9 -6.63 4.17 10.29
CA SER A 9 -7.44 5.35 10.60
C SER A 9 -6.95 6.65 9.94
N HIS A 10 -6.14 6.57 8.88
CA HIS A 10 -5.61 7.75 8.21
C HIS A 10 -6.73 8.61 7.57
N PRO A 11 -6.72 9.95 7.70
CA PRO A 11 -7.79 10.81 7.19
C PRO A 11 -8.09 10.64 5.70
N LEU A 12 -7.05 10.48 4.86
CA LEU A 12 -7.25 10.23 3.42
C LEU A 12 -7.94 8.90 3.13
N VAL A 13 -7.71 7.86 3.95
CA VAL A 13 -8.41 6.58 3.80
C VAL A 13 -9.89 6.78 4.14
N GLN A 14 -10.19 7.47 5.25
CA GLN A 14 -11.58 7.74 5.65
C GLN A 14 -12.32 8.59 4.62
N HIS A 15 -11.67 9.62 4.08
CA HIS A 15 -12.21 10.48 3.02
C HIS A 15 -12.48 9.72 1.72
N LYS A 16 -11.57 8.86 1.26
CA LYS A 16 -11.80 8.04 0.06
C LYS A 16 -12.85 6.96 0.29
N LEU A 17 -12.88 6.40 1.50
CA LEU A 17 -13.86 5.40 1.91
C LEU A 17 -15.28 5.96 1.96
N SER A 18 -15.47 7.25 2.29
CA SER A 18 -16.80 7.87 2.24
C SER A 18 -17.35 7.90 0.82
N TYR A 19 -16.54 8.27 -0.18
CA TYR A 19 -16.96 8.22 -1.59
C TYR A 19 -17.17 6.78 -2.10
N LEU A 20 -16.32 5.83 -1.69
CA LEU A 20 -16.55 4.42 -2.04
C LEU A 20 -17.89 3.88 -1.52
N ARG A 21 -18.41 4.42 -0.41
CA ARG A 21 -19.69 4.02 0.18
C ARG A 21 -20.88 4.80 -0.39
N ASP A 22 -20.63 5.92 -1.06
CA ASP A 22 -21.68 6.77 -1.61
C ASP A 22 -22.29 6.12 -2.87
N GLN A 23 -23.61 5.91 -2.84
CA GLN A 23 -24.37 5.30 -3.93
C GLN A 23 -24.37 6.15 -5.20
N GLU A 24 -24.18 7.46 -5.08
CA GLU A 24 -24.12 8.38 -6.23
C GLU A 24 -22.76 8.33 -6.95
N THR A 25 -21.74 7.68 -6.36
CA THR A 25 -20.40 7.61 -6.95
C THR A 25 -20.39 6.80 -8.25
N PRO A 26 -20.01 7.40 -9.40
CA PRO A 26 -19.98 6.68 -10.66
C PRO A 26 -18.95 5.54 -10.67
N THR A 27 -19.24 4.45 -11.38
CA THR A 27 -18.41 3.24 -11.43
C THR A 27 -16.95 3.51 -11.83
N VAL A 28 -16.70 4.50 -12.68
CA VAL A 28 -15.34 4.90 -13.08
C VAL A 28 -14.56 5.48 -11.89
N HIS A 29 -15.20 6.30 -11.06
CA HIS A 29 -14.60 6.87 -9.86
C HIS A 29 -14.44 5.82 -8.76
N PHE A 30 -15.43 4.94 -8.57
CA PHE A 30 -15.33 3.84 -7.62
C PHE A 30 -14.06 2.99 -7.84
N ARG A 31 -13.79 2.58 -9.09
CA ARG A 31 -12.58 1.79 -9.41
C ARG A 31 -11.29 2.55 -9.13
N LYS A 32 -11.24 3.86 -9.42
CA LYS A 32 -10.06 4.69 -9.12
C LYS A 32 -9.83 4.80 -7.62
N LEU A 33 -10.89 5.12 -6.86
CA LEU A 33 -10.85 5.24 -5.41
C LEU A 33 -10.45 3.93 -4.74
N ALA A 34 -10.93 2.79 -5.23
CA ALA A 34 -10.57 1.47 -4.71
C ALA A 34 -9.06 1.23 -4.86
N ASN A 35 -8.48 1.53 -6.03
CA ASN A 35 -7.04 1.42 -6.24
C ASN A 35 -6.24 2.36 -5.33
N GLU A 36 -6.70 3.60 -5.16
CA GLU A 36 -6.05 4.59 -4.28
C GLU A 36 -6.07 4.14 -2.81
N VAL A 37 -7.20 3.60 -2.34
CA VAL A 37 -7.29 3.04 -0.98
C VAL A 37 -6.40 1.81 -0.84
N THR A 38 -6.38 0.91 -1.82
CA THR A 38 -5.48 -0.26 -1.83
C THR A 38 -4.02 0.15 -1.72
N LEU A 39 -3.58 1.21 -2.42
CA LEU A 39 -2.21 1.74 -2.29
C LEU A 39 -1.90 2.18 -0.85
N LEU A 40 -2.81 2.94 -0.23
CA LEU A 40 -2.64 3.41 1.15
C LEU A 40 -2.61 2.25 2.15
N LEU A 41 -3.46 1.25 1.97
CA LEU A 41 -3.47 0.05 2.80
C LEU A 41 -2.19 -0.78 2.61
N THR A 42 -1.69 -0.88 1.38
CA THR A 42 -0.48 -1.61 1.05
C THR A 42 0.73 -0.97 1.71
N TYR A 43 0.84 0.37 1.66
CA TYR A 43 1.89 1.12 2.34
C TYR A 43 1.96 0.79 3.84
N GLU A 44 0.81 0.82 4.52
CA GLU A 44 0.73 0.46 5.95
C GLU A 44 1.03 -1.03 6.19
N ALA A 45 0.60 -1.91 5.28
CA ALA A 45 0.85 -3.35 5.37
C ALA A 45 2.34 -3.71 5.17
N THR A 46 3.08 -2.91 4.41
CA THR A 46 4.51 -3.13 4.11
C THR A 46 5.47 -2.38 5.03
N LYS A 47 4.99 -1.72 6.08
CA LYS A 47 5.82 -0.87 6.95
C LYS A 47 6.96 -1.61 7.66
N ASP A 48 6.78 -2.90 7.91
CA ASP A 48 7.73 -3.75 8.64
C ASP A 48 8.59 -4.60 7.69
N LEU A 49 8.63 -4.27 6.38
CA LEU A 49 9.49 -4.97 5.43
C LEU A 49 10.97 -4.78 5.80
N PRO A 50 11.78 -5.86 5.83
CA PRO A 50 13.18 -5.76 6.15
C PRO A 50 13.93 -5.05 5.01
N THR A 51 15.04 -4.39 5.36
CA THR A 51 15.94 -3.75 4.39
C THR A 51 17.35 -4.31 4.49
N GLU A 52 18.17 -4.05 3.49
CA GLU A 52 19.60 -4.37 3.44
C GLU A 52 20.41 -3.18 2.89
N PRO A 53 21.63 -2.96 3.41
CA PRO A 53 22.52 -1.91 2.92
C PRO A 53 23.10 -2.29 1.56
N VAL A 54 23.09 -1.34 0.62
CA VAL A 54 23.65 -1.48 -0.72
C VAL A 54 24.48 -0.25 -1.06
N GLU A 55 25.71 -0.48 -1.50
CA GLU A 55 26.57 0.58 -2.03
C GLU A 55 26.04 1.07 -3.38
N ILE A 56 25.88 2.39 -3.52
CA ILE A 56 25.43 3.05 -4.74
C ILE A 56 26.32 4.25 -5.08
N GLU A 57 26.37 4.59 -6.36
CA GLU A 57 27.01 5.81 -6.85
C GLU A 57 25.93 6.87 -7.14
N THR A 58 26.01 8.00 -6.47
CA THR A 58 25.19 9.17 -6.77
C THR A 58 25.94 10.11 -7.71
N PRO A 59 25.28 11.10 -8.33
CA PRO A 59 25.98 12.10 -9.15
C PRO A 59 27.08 12.90 -8.42
N LEU A 60 27.12 12.85 -7.08
CA LEU A 60 28.08 13.59 -6.27
C LEU A 60 29.15 12.69 -5.64
N GLU A 61 28.76 11.54 -5.08
CA GLU A 61 29.66 10.62 -4.38
C GLU A 61 29.07 9.21 -4.18
N GLN A 62 29.91 8.26 -3.74
CA GLN A 62 29.47 6.93 -3.32
C GLN A 62 28.83 6.99 -1.93
N MET A 63 27.73 6.27 -1.74
CA MET A 63 27.06 6.15 -0.44
C MET A 63 26.40 4.78 -0.24
N VAL A 64 26.11 4.44 1.01
CA VAL A 64 25.31 3.26 1.37
C VAL A 64 23.84 3.67 1.47
N ALA A 65 22.95 2.95 0.78
CA ALA A 65 21.51 3.16 0.81
C ALA A 65 20.76 1.87 1.20
N GLU A 66 19.56 2.01 1.75
CA GLU A 66 18.70 0.90 2.14
C GLU A 66 17.83 0.44 0.95
N ARG A 67 17.80 -0.87 0.70
CA ARG A 67 16.84 -1.50 -0.24
C ARG A 67 16.04 -2.58 0.47
N ILE A 68 14.81 -2.82 0.03
CA ILE A 68 13.97 -3.91 0.57
C ILE A 68 14.71 -5.24 0.40
N SER A 69 14.88 -5.98 1.49
CA SER A 69 15.59 -7.26 1.50
C SER A 69 14.64 -8.45 1.39
N GLY A 70 15.19 -9.61 1.04
CA GLY A 70 14.46 -10.87 1.00
C GLY A 70 13.79 -11.23 -0.34
N LYS A 71 12.90 -12.23 -0.30
CA LYS A 71 12.25 -12.79 -1.50
C LYS A 71 11.13 -11.89 -2.01
N LYS A 72 10.84 -12.01 -3.31
CA LYS A 72 9.76 -11.29 -4.00
C LYS A 72 8.41 -11.50 -3.29
N VAL A 73 7.74 -10.39 -2.95
CA VAL A 73 6.37 -10.39 -2.45
C VAL A 73 5.42 -10.88 -3.54
N ALA A 74 4.47 -11.75 -3.18
CA ALA A 74 3.42 -12.20 -4.07
C ALA A 74 2.09 -11.50 -3.70
N VAL A 75 1.41 -10.94 -4.70
CA VAL A 75 0.07 -10.37 -4.57
C VAL A 75 -0.92 -11.35 -5.19
N CYS A 76 -1.90 -11.82 -4.41
CA CYS A 76 -2.89 -12.80 -4.86
C CYS A 76 -4.30 -12.18 -4.79
N PRO A 77 -4.82 -11.65 -5.91
CA PRO A 77 -6.17 -11.08 -5.94
C PRO A 77 -7.23 -12.19 -5.83
N VAL A 78 -8.26 -11.96 -5.02
CA VAL A 78 -9.40 -12.87 -4.90
C VAL A 78 -10.48 -12.45 -5.90
N LEU A 79 -10.69 -13.26 -6.93
CA LEU A 79 -11.61 -12.93 -8.01
C LEU A 79 -13.08 -12.86 -7.54
N ARG A 80 -13.91 -12.01 -8.16
CA ARG A 80 -13.67 -11.14 -9.34
C ARG A 80 -13.28 -9.69 -9.01
N ALA A 81 -13.36 -9.32 -7.73
CA ALA A 81 -13.29 -7.93 -7.28
C ALA A 81 -11.97 -7.57 -6.59
N GLY A 82 -11.17 -8.57 -6.23
CA GLY A 82 -9.83 -8.41 -5.66
C GLY A 82 -8.76 -8.09 -6.68
#